data_AF-X0Q6G4-F1
#
_entry.id   AF-X0Q6G4-F1
#
_cell.length_a   1.000
_cell.length_b   1.000
_cell.length_c   1.000
_cell.angle_alpha   90.00
_cell.angle_beta   90.00
_cell.angle_gamma   90.00
#
_symmetry.space_group_name_H-M   'P 1'
#
loop_
_entity.id
_entity.type
_entity.pdbx_description
1 polymer ?
#
loop_
_entity_poly.entity_id
_entity_poly.type
_entity_poly.pdbx_seq_one_letter_code
_entity_poly.pdbx_strand_id
1 'polypeptide(L)'
;MLATLGSPPGGDDWAVEMKFDGVRAVATITPAAVHLFSRNNADITAAYPEIASGLSEINPGRGVIVDGEIVAPAANSGRPRFDLLQQRTPIHDPPPALQRAVPVAFYRGA
;
A
#
# COMPACT_ATOMS: atom_id res chain seq x y z
N MET A 1 12.62 -5.46 -5.99
CA MET A 1 13.43 -4.25 -6.28
C MET A 1 13.75 -3.53 -4.97
N LEU A 2 14.96 -2.97 -4.82
CA LEU A 2 15.37 -2.14 -3.67
C LEU A 2 16.04 -0.86 -4.20
N ALA A 3 15.94 0.23 -3.44
CA ALA A 3 16.61 1.49 -3.76
C ALA A 3 18.05 1.52 -3.21
N THR A 4 18.95 2.16 -3.94
CA THR A 4 20.31 2.48 -3.48
C THR A 4 20.30 3.85 -2.80
N LEU A 5 20.87 3.94 -1.60
CA LEU A 5 21.01 5.23 -0.91
C LEU A 5 21.97 6.14 -1.67
N GLY A 6 21.56 7.39 -1.91
CA GLY A 6 22.35 8.37 -2.64
C GLY A 6 21.74 9.76 -2.58
N SER A 7 22.41 10.71 -3.24
CA SER A 7 21.83 12.03 -3.47
C SER A 7 20.72 11.95 -4.53
N PRO A 8 19.68 12.80 -4.47
CA PRO A 8 18.66 12.84 -5.50
C PRO A 8 19.30 12.98 -6.89
N PRO A 9 18.93 12.14 -7.87
CA PRO A 9 19.46 12.26 -9.20
C PRO A 9 18.98 13.57 -9.86
N GLY A 10 19.82 14.13 -10.73
CA GLY A 10 19.46 15.29 -11.55
C GLY A 10 19.26 14.89 -13.01
N GLY A 11 18.65 15.79 -13.79
CA GLY A 11 18.38 15.61 -15.22
C GLY A 11 16.99 15.03 -15.52
N ASP A 12 16.61 15.07 -16.80
CA ASP A 12 15.24 14.75 -17.25
C ASP A 12 15.00 13.24 -17.46
N ASP A 13 16.05 12.42 -17.31
CA ASP A 13 15.97 10.96 -17.45
C ASP A 13 15.38 10.25 -16.21
N TRP A 14 15.06 11.02 -15.15
CA TRP A 14 14.62 10.49 -13.87
C TRP A 14 13.17 10.87 -13.57
N ALA A 15 12.36 9.86 -13.24
CA ALA A 15 11.11 10.08 -12.52
C ALA A 15 11.41 10.22 -11.02
N VAL A 16 10.71 11.14 -10.36
CA VAL A 16 10.81 11.34 -8.90
C VAL A 16 9.46 11.05 -8.28
N GLU A 17 9.48 10.20 -7.25
CA GLU A 17 8.29 9.85 -6.48
C GLU A 17 8.42 10.29 -5.03
N MET A 18 7.28 10.55 -4.38
CA MET A 18 7.25 10.78 -2.95
C MET A 18 7.68 9.51 -2.22
N LYS A 19 8.70 9.62 -1.38
CA LYS A 19 9.04 8.55 -0.45
C LYS A 19 7.99 8.50 0.66
N PHE A 20 7.21 7.43 0.68
CA PHE A 20 6.29 7.13 1.78
C PHE A 20 7.00 6.32 2.88
N ASP A 21 6.62 6.57 4.13
CA ASP A 21 6.90 5.68 5.26
C ASP A 21 5.64 4.89 5.55
N GLY A 22 5.58 3.65 5.09
CA GLY A 22 4.40 2.80 5.17
C GLY A 22 4.72 1.30 5.22
N VAL A 23 3.76 0.50 4.74
CA VAL A 23 3.93 -0.93 4.53
C VAL A 23 3.98 -1.19 3.02
N ARG A 24 5.15 -1.55 2.51
CA ARG A 24 5.27 -2.03 1.12
C ARG A 24 4.40 -3.25 0.90
N ALA A 25 3.56 -3.19 -0.13
CA ALA A 25 2.66 -4.25 -0.52
C ALA A 25 2.71 -4.45 -2.05
N VAL A 26 2.95 -5.69 -2.45
CA VAL A 26 2.80 -6.15 -3.83
C VAL A 26 1.41 -6.76 -3.95
N ALA A 27 0.54 -6.13 -4.74
CA ALA A 27 -0.80 -6.60 -5.00
C ALA A 27 -0.81 -7.48 -6.26
N THR A 28 -1.36 -8.69 -6.15
CA THR A 28 -1.77 -9.49 -7.31
C THR A 28 -3.27 -9.31 -7.51
N ILE A 29 -3.69 -8.87 -8.68
CA ILE A 29 -5.08 -8.56 -9.00
C ILE A 29 -5.49 -9.42 -10.18
N THR A 30 -6.49 -10.27 -9.97
CA THR A 30 -7.02 -11.17 -10.99
C THR A 30 -8.55 -11.08 -11.01
N PRO A 31 -9.23 -11.60 -12.06
CA PRO A 31 -10.69 -11.68 -12.06
C PRO A 31 -11.28 -12.52 -10.91
N ALA A 32 -10.49 -13.40 -10.29
CA ALA A 32 -10.94 -14.28 -9.23
C ALA A 32 -10.71 -13.70 -7.82
N ALA A 33 -9.56 -13.05 -7.60
CA ALA A 33 -9.15 -12.57 -6.29
C ALA A 33 -8.06 -11.49 -6.37
N VAL A 34 -7.97 -10.72 -5.28
CA VAL A 34 -6.85 -9.83 -4.97
C VAL A 34 -6.09 -10.39 -3.77
N HIS A 35 -4.75 -10.47 -3.88
CA HIS A 35 -3.88 -10.76 -2.75
C HIS A 35 -2.86 -9.66 -2.55
N LEU A 36 -2.49 -9.39 -1.30
CA LEU A 36 -1.48 -8.43 -0.91
C LEU A 36 -0.32 -9.16 -0.24
N PHE A 37 0.89 -8.97 -0.75
CA PHE A 37 2.10 -9.55 -0.19
C PHE A 37 3.04 -8.47 0.34
N SER A 38 3.51 -8.63 1.57
CA SER A 38 4.44 -7.69 2.17
C SER A 38 5.85 -7.80 1.54
N ARG A 39 6.75 -6.88 1.94
CA ARG A 39 8.18 -6.93 1.56
C ARG A 39 8.84 -8.29 1.78
N ASN A 40 8.44 -9.06 2.79
CA ASN A 40 9.01 -10.37 3.11
C ASN A 40 8.18 -11.55 2.54
N ASN A 41 7.28 -11.27 1.58
CA ASN A 41 6.40 -12.25 0.94
C ASN A 41 5.35 -12.90 1.88
N ALA A 42 5.08 -12.29 3.04
CA ALA A 42 3.92 -12.66 3.86
C ALA A 42 2.62 -12.17 3.22
N ASP A 43 1.59 -13.02 3.19
CA ASP A 43 0.24 -12.62 2.82
C ASP A 43 -0.33 -11.70 3.92
N ILE A 44 -0.68 -10.47 3.53
CA ILE A 44 -1.23 -9.44 4.39
C ILE A 44 -2.63 -9.00 3.94
N THR A 45 -3.28 -9.80 3.09
CA THR A 45 -4.60 -9.48 2.50
C THR A 45 -5.64 -9.25 3.59
N ALA A 46 -5.69 -10.13 4.60
CA ALA A 46 -6.63 -10.01 5.72
C ALA A 46 -6.35 -8.80 6.62
N ALA A 47 -5.12 -8.26 6.62
CA ALA A 47 -4.77 -7.10 7.44
C ALA A 47 -5.29 -5.79 6.83
N TYR A 48 -5.58 -5.79 5.53
CA TYR A 48 -6.03 -4.63 4.77
C TYR A 48 -7.18 -4.98 3.82
N PRO A 49 -8.30 -5.51 4.34
CA PRO A 49 -9.44 -5.95 3.52
C PRO A 49 -10.04 -4.81 2.69
N GLU A 50 -9.99 -3.57 3.20
CA GLU A 50 -10.45 -2.39 2.47
C GLU A 50 -9.61 -2.11 1.21
N ILE A 51 -8.31 -2.41 1.24
CA ILE A 51 -7.42 -2.27 0.08
C ILE A 51 -7.68 -3.38 -0.94
N ALA A 52 -7.80 -4.63 -0.48
CA ALA A 52 -8.11 -5.75 -1.36
C ALA A 52 -9.46 -5.54 -2.07
N SER A 53 -10.47 -5.06 -1.34
CA SER A 53 -11.78 -4.72 -1.89
C SER A 53 -11.67 -3.61 -2.94
N GLY A 54 -11.00 -2.49 -2.63
CA GLY A 54 -10.87 -1.38 -3.58
C GLY A 54 -10.09 -1.75 -4.84
N LEU A 55 -9.03 -2.57 -4.71
CA LEU A 55 -8.26 -3.05 -5.87
C LEU A 55 -9.04 -4.07 -6.71
N SER A 56 -10.00 -4.80 -6.13
CA SER A 56 -10.84 -5.75 -6.88
C SER A 56 -11.79 -5.08 -7.86
N GLU A 57 -12.08 -3.79 -7.65
CA GLU A 57 -12.89 -2.97 -8.57
C GLU A 57 -12.11 -2.59 -9.84
N ILE A 58 -10.79 -2.68 -9.80
CA ILE A 58 -9.96 -2.54 -11.00
C ILE A 58 -10.25 -3.77 -11.86
N ASN A 59 -10.86 -3.57 -13.04
CA ASN A 59 -11.05 -4.63 -14.03
C ASN A 59 -9.97 -4.56 -15.11
N PRO A 60 -8.77 -5.15 -14.88
CA PRO A 60 -7.65 -5.04 -15.81
C PRO A 60 -7.81 -5.86 -17.10
N GLY A 61 -8.89 -6.63 -17.26
CA GLY A 61 -9.09 -7.56 -18.39
C GLY A 61 -8.13 -8.77 -18.43
N ARG A 62 -7.04 -8.74 -17.63
CA ARG A 62 -6.04 -9.80 -17.42
C ARG A 62 -5.42 -9.66 -16.03
N GLY A 63 -4.80 -10.72 -15.49
CA GLY A 63 -4.08 -10.60 -14.21
C GLY A 63 -2.98 -9.53 -14.25
N VAL A 64 -2.89 -8.71 -13.20
CA VAL A 64 -1.85 -7.68 -13.04
C VAL A 64 -1.18 -7.77 -11.67
N ILE A 65 0.06 -7.32 -11.61
CA ILE A 65 0.83 -7.18 -10.38
C ILE A 65 1.19 -5.71 -10.21
N VAL A 66 0.93 -5.15 -9.03
CA VAL A 66 1.18 -3.75 -8.70
C VAL A 66 2.03 -3.67 -7.44
N ASP A 67 3.17 -2.99 -7.52
CA ASP A 67 4.00 -2.66 -6.35
C ASP A 67 3.56 -1.28 -5.82
N GLY A 68 3.47 -1.16 -4.50
CA GLY A 68 3.02 0.07 -3.87
C GLY A 68 3.23 0.07 -2.37
N GLU A 69 2.78 1.17 -1.76
CA GLU A 69 2.90 1.40 -0.33
C GLU A 69 1.51 1.63 0.27
N ILE A 70 1.19 0.89 1.35
CA ILE A 70 0.02 1.15 2.18
C ILE A 70 0.40 2.20 3.23
N VAL A 71 -0.39 3.27 3.30
CA VAL A 71 -0.19 4.37 4.25
C VAL A 71 -1.48 4.72 4.99
N ALA A 72 -1.36 5.32 6.16
CA ALA A 72 -2.49 5.89 6.89
C ALA A 72 -2.50 7.42 6.73
N PRO A 73 -3.44 8.01 5.96
CA PRO A 73 -3.55 9.46 5.83
C PRO A 73 -4.17 10.10 7.09
N ALA A 74 -3.66 11.27 7.49
CA ALA A 74 -4.29 12.07 8.53
C ALA A 74 -5.64 12.63 8.07
N ALA A 75 -6.69 12.46 8.87
CA ALA A 75 -8.06 12.84 8.51
C ALA A 75 -8.22 14.31 8.07
N ASN A 76 -7.42 15.23 8.62
CA ASN A 76 -7.52 16.67 8.36
C ASN A 76 -6.73 17.15 7.13
N SER A 77 -5.70 16.42 6.71
CA SER A 77 -4.71 16.92 5.74
C SER A 77 -4.40 15.93 4.62
N GLY A 78 -4.85 14.67 4.73
CA GLY A 78 -4.50 13.60 3.81
C GLY A 78 -3.04 13.17 3.88
N ARG A 79 -2.20 13.86 4.67
CA ARG A 79 -0.76 13.58 4.75
C ARG A 79 -0.54 12.19 5.36
N PRO A 80 0.33 11.36 4.76
CA PRO A 80 0.73 10.09 5.35
C PRO A 80 1.28 10.27 6.77
N ARG A 81 0.80 9.45 7.70
CA ARG A 81 1.20 9.44 9.11
C ARG A 81 1.54 8.03 9.54
N PHE A 82 2.84 7.76 9.64
CA PHE A 82 3.35 6.42 9.99
C PHE A 82 2.94 5.99 11.40
N ASP A 83 2.82 6.92 12.34
CA ASP A 83 2.34 6.67 13.71
C ASP A 83 0.89 6.17 13.77
N LEU A 84 0.02 6.62 12.86
CA LEU A 84 -1.33 6.07 12.73
C LEU A 84 -1.27 4.65 12.18
N LEU A 85 -0.47 4.42 11.13
CA LEU A 85 -0.35 3.11 10.49
C LEU A 85 0.16 2.03 11.46
N GLN A 86 1.04 2.40 12.42
CA GLN A 86 1.53 1.47 13.44
C GLN A 86 0.43 0.86 14.31
N GLN A 87 -0.76 1.47 14.40
CA GLN A 87 -1.91 0.87 15.09
C GLN A 87 -2.52 -0.30 14.30
N ARG A 88 -2.30 -0.34 12.98
CA ARG A 88 -2.76 -1.39 12.07
C ARG A 88 -1.74 -2.50 11.87
N THR A 89 -0.45 -2.14 11.78
CA THR A 89 0.63 -3.08 11.42
C THR A 89 0.67 -4.40 12.19
N PRO A 90 0.43 -4.47 13.52
CA PRO A 90 0.50 -5.74 14.24
C PRO A 90 -0.78 -6.59 14.13
N ILE A 91 -1.86 -6.07 13.52
CA ILE A 91 -3.18 -6.71 13.55
C ILE A 91 -3.47 -7.37 12.20
N HIS A 92 -3.51 -8.70 12.19
CA HIS A 92 -3.74 -9.49 10.97
C HIS A 92 -5.19 -9.43 10.46
N ASP A 93 -6.18 -9.29 11.34
CA ASP A 93 -7.60 -9.18 10.97
C ASP A 93 -8.24 -8.06 11.82
N PRO A 94 -8.09 -6.80 11.40
CA PRO A 94 -8.48 -5.66 12.21
C PRO A 94 -10.00 -5.55 12.27
N PRO A 95 -10.60 -5.34 13.46
CA PRO A 95 -12.04 -5.19 13.56
C PRO A 95 -12.53 -3.94 12.80
N PRO A 96 -13.78 -3.92 12.30
CA PRO A 96 -14.32 -2.78 11.54
C PRO A 96 -14.24 -1.43 12.27
N ALA A 97 -14.20 -1.44 13.61
CA ALA A 97 -13.99 -0.23 14.40
C ALA A 97 -12.58 0.36 14.20
N LEU A 98 -11.53 -0.49 14.21
CA LEU A 98 -10.16 -0.07 13.96
C LEU A 98 -9.99 0.36 12.48
N GLN A 99 -10.65 -0.33 11.55
CA GLN A 99 -10.63 0.06 10.14
C GLN A 99 -11.15 1.47 9.89
N ARG A 100 -12.24 1.85 10.56
CA ARG A 100 -12.80 3.21 10.49
C ARG A 100 -11.98 4.23 11.25
N ALA A 101 -11.39 3.87 12.39
CA ALA A 101 -10.57 4.77 13.20
C ALA A 101 -9.24 5.11 12.52
N VAL A 102 -8.65 4.14 11.82
CA VAL A 102 -7.39 4.28 11.09
C VAL A 102 -7.59 3.79 9.65
N PRO A 103 -8.18 4.63 8.79
CA PRO A 103 -8.29 4.32 7.38
C PRO A 103 -6.91 4.26 6.75
N VAL A 104 -6.76 3.40 5.73
CA VAL A 104 -5.53 3.25 4.96
C VAL A 104 -5.80 3.47 3.48
N ALA A 105 -4.73 3.80 2.74
CA ALA A 105 -4.75 3.97 1.30
C ALA A 105 -3.54 3.27 0.67
N PHE A 106 -3.71 2.78 -0.56
CA PHE A 106 -2.65 2.14 -1.35
C PHE A 106 -2.14 3.11 -2.42
N TYR A 107 -0.86 3.48 -2.34
CA TYR A 107 -0.19 4.32 -3.32
C TYR A 107 0.69 3.44 -4.21
N ARG A 108 0.38 3.38 -5.50
CA ARG A 108 1.19 2.70 -6.52
C ARG A 108 2.53 3.43 -6.70
N GLY A 109 3.63 2.68 -6.70
CA GLY A 109 4.91 3.19 -7.21
C GLY A 109 4.86 3.35 -8.73
N ALA A 110 5.49 4.37 -9.30
CA ALA A 110 5.40 4.67 -10.72
C ALA A 110 6.02 3.57 -11.60
#